data_AF-A0A437APP0-F1
#
_entry.id   AF-A0A437APP0-F1
#
_cell.length_a   1.000
_cell.length_b   1.000
_cell.length_c   1.000
_cell.angle_alpha   90.00
_cell.angle_beta   90.00
_cell.angle_gamma   90.00
#
_symmetry.space_group_name_H-M   'P 1'
#
loop_
_entity.id
_entity.type
_entity.pdbx_description
1 polymer ?
#
loop_
_entity_poly.entity_id
_entity_poly.type
_entity_poly.pdbx_seq_one_letter_code
_entity_poly.pdbx_strand_id
1 'polypeptide(L)'
;MILFNLLKLYTFNKKIISEKAQESYTFNKKIIEELKPTIHLIKKEHLNTKETCEEYNKKLSLLSQELIFIEEKNKELQNEISFLTNLFDHLRKIVVNLEIQNESFEVFQNENLEDLDIIARIESGLESVHDFDSVYKIRVIEERKEEIDRTLKGFFKRFYLFYREKIGKIESTSKGELKIHTFFYNQTKIYEKIIQFASINLSEMFIQIITAYKEINTKIYKKEFENHLKLIYKVFAEKRSSKAEEIFQIFFESFFLVIKAEVHFCSNHLLFDKVDVAEFVSDIFYDVVDFLLHSLNALFEKMPLDLINVLHLKNYKKEGKEGFIWKEVCDKLTQQRKVYEDRFILEESDNFFSRNRDRNLELTLSNLKKKMTNNLRTKLIQIELKDILREENDIFDRLKVLKLLYKFNDEIKDDQISLKIQEKLRGLEKEIIVYVYEDDDKKRRRVERLIRNSKDETRIREFVLLVVKENCDDLFGKEIDEIVKNVK
;
A
#
# COMPACT_ATOMS: atom_id res chain seq x y z
N MET A 1 -14.83 1.21 103.14
CA MET A 1 -16.06 0.63 103.73
C MET A 1 -15.77 -0.38 104.84
N ILE A 2 -14.71 -1.20 104.73
CA ILE A 2 -14.36 -2.21 105.76
C ILE A 2 -13.86 -1.58 107.09
N LEU A 3 -13.04 -0.54 107.03
CA LEU A 3 -12.53 0.17 108.23
C LEU A 3 -13.61 0.88 109.07
N PHE A 4 -14.71 1.29 108.44
CA PHE A 4 -15.82 1.97 109.12
C PHE A 4 -16.77 0.97 109.81
N ASN A 5 -16.82 -0.28 109.31
CA ASN A 5 -17.60 -1.36 109.92
C ASN A 5 -16.91 -1.99 111.14
N LEU A 6 -15.58 -1.92 111.24
CA LEU A 6 -14.82 -2.38 112.42
C LEU A 6 -15.06 -1.49 113.66
N LEU A 7 -15.25 -0.19 113.48
CA LEU A 7 -15.53 0.76 114.58
C LEU A 7 -16.96 0.64 115.14
N LYS A 8 -17.92 0.13 114.35
CA LYS A 8 -19.32 -0.06 114.77
C LYS A 8 -19.58 -1.39 115.51
N LEU A 9 -18.64 -2.34 115.46
CA LEU A 9 -18.83 -3.71 115.97
C LEU A 9 -18.34 -3.93 117.41
N TYR A 10 -17.80 -2.92 118.10
CA TYR A 10 -17.22 -3.10 119.45
C TYR A 10 -17.77 -2.16 120.52
N THR A 11 -18.95 -1.56 120.29
CA THR A 11 -19.77 -0.98 121.37
C THR A 11 -20.75 -2.00 121.97
N PHE A 12 -20.73 -3.25 121.51
CA PHE A 12 -21.46 -4.36 122.13
C PHE A 12 -20.48 -5.42 122.66
N ASN A 13 -20.70 -5.79 123.92
CA ASN A 13 -20.02 -6.79 124.75
C ASN A 13 -18.71 -6.35 125.44
N LYS A 14 -18.88 -5.82 126.67
CA LYS A 14 -17.99 -6.10 127.80
C LYS A 14 -17.75 -7.62 127.86
N LYS A 15 -16.60 -8.10 127.36
CA LYS A 15 -15.98 -9.36 127.78
C LYS A 15 -14.52 -9.40 127.29
N ILE A 16 -13.61 -9.31 128.27
CA ILE A 16 -12.18 -9.67 128.29
C ILE A 16 -11.55 -9.94 126.91
N ILE A 17 -10.78 -8.98 126.39
CA ILE A 17 -9.87 -9.17 125.25
C ILE A 17 -8.50 -9.60 125.81
N SER A 18 -7.89 -10.66 125.28
CA SER A 18 -6.59 -11.18 125.74
C SER A 18 -5.43 -10.31 125.30
N GLU A 19 -4.35 -10.24 126.11
CA GLU A 19 -3.19 -9.37 125.87
C GLU A 19 -2.60 -9.51 124.46
N LYS A 20 -2.49 -10.74 123.92
CA LYS A 20 -2.01 -10.97 122.54
C LYS A 20 -2.90 -10.36 121.45
N ALA A 21 -4.21 -10.38 121.64
CA ALA A 21 -5.15 -9.74 120.71
C ALA A 21 -5.06 -8.21 120.82
N GLN A 22 -4.76 -7.71 122.03
CA GLN A 22 -4.56 -6.28 122.29
C GLN A 22 -3.24 -5.77 121.70
N GLU A 23 -2.16 -6.55 121.77
CA GLU A 23 -0.86 -6.27 121.16
C GLU A 23 -0.91 -6.31 119.62
N SER A 24 -1.56 -7.32 119.03
CA SER A 24 -1.77 -7.36 117.57
C SER A 24 -2.67 -6.20 117.11
N TYR A 25 -3.65 -5.81 117.92
CA TYR A 25 -4.50 -4.65 117.65
C TYR A 25 -3.72 -3.34 117.71
N THR A 26 -2.87 -3.13 118.72
CA THR A 26 -2.04 -1.92 118.82
C THR A 26 -0.99 -1.86 117.72
N PHE A 27 -0.35 -2.98 117.37
CA PHE A 27 0.59 -3.05 116.25
C PHE A 27 -0.08 -2.76 114.89
N ASN A 28 -1.20 -3.42 114.59
CA ASN A 28 -1.95 -3.16 113.35
C ASN A 28 -2.55 -1.75 113.31
N LYS A 29 -2.99 -1.21 114.46
CA LYS A 29 -3.44 0.17 114.57
C LYS A 29 -2.30 1.15 114.26
N LYS A 30 -1.08 0.85 114.72
CA LYS A 30 0.11 1.66 114.46
C LYS A 30 0.48 1.63 112.97
N ILE A 31 0.48 0.46 112.33
CA ILE A 31 0.69 0.32 110.87
C ILE A 31 -0.40 1.06 110.08
N ILE A 32 -1.67 0.95 110.48
CA ILE A 32 -2.78 1.68 109.83
C ILE A 32 -2.62 3.19 110.02
N GLU A 33 -2.15 3.65 111.18
CA GLU A 33 -1.85 5.06 111.43
C GLU A 33 -0.64 5.56 110.63
N GLU A 34 0.37 4.73 110.42
CA GLU A 34 1.52 5.02 109.56
C GLU A 34 1.15 5.03 108.07
N LEU A 35 0.21 4.19 107.62
CA LEU A 35 -0.25 4.13 106.23
C LEU A 35 -1.29 5.19 105.87
N LYS A 36 -2.06 5.70 106.84
CA LYS A 36 -3.05 6.77 106.64
C LYS A 36 -2.51 8.00 105.90
N PRO A 37 -1.36 8.61 106.27
CA PRO A 37 -0.84 9.76 105.56
C PRO A 37 -0.49 9.45 104.11
N THR A 38 0.08 8.27 103.83
CA THR A 38 0.40 7.83 102.45
C THR A 38 -0.86 7.62 101.62
N ILE A 39 -1.90 6.97 102.18
CA ILE A 39 -3.20 6.82 101.53
C ILE A 39 -3.88 8.18 101.30
N HIS A 40 -3.69 9.13 102.22
CA HIS A 40 -4.22 10.49 102.08
C HIS A 40 -3.51 11.25 100.96
N LEU A 41 -2.17 11.13 100.87
CA LEU A 41 -1.37 11.66 99.76
C LEU A 41 -1.80 11.05 98.41
N ILE A 42 -1.93 9.72 98.32
CA ILE A 42 -2.37 9.03 97.09
C ILE A 42 -3.79 9.49 96.70
N LYS A 43 -4.70 9.63 97.66
CA LYS A 43 -6.05 10.15 97.37
C LYS A 43 -6.03 11.59 96.87
N LYS A 44 -5.18 12.43 97.45
CA LYS A 44 -5.04 13.83 97.05
C LYS A 44 -4.42 13.95 95.66
N GLU A 45 -3.37 13.18 95.37
CA GLU A 45 -2.81 13.09 94.02
C GLU A 45 -3.83 12.56 93.02
N HIS A 46 -4.56 11.49 93.34
CA HIS A 46 -5.61 10.94 92.47
C HIS A 46 -6.70 11.97 92.15
N LEU A 47 -7.14 12.75 93.14
CA LEU A 47 -8.09 13.86 92.95
C LEU A 47 -7.51 14.93 92.03
N ASN A 48 -6.27 15.37 92.27
CA ASN A 48 -5.59 16.35 91.41
C ASN A 48 -5.43 15.83 89.97
N THR A 49 -5.04 14.57 89.78
CA THR A 49 -4.91 13.95 88.45
C THR A 49 -6.27 13.86 87.75
N LYS A 50 -7.33 13.54 88.50
CA LYS A 50 -8.69 13.49 87.96
C LYS A 50 -9.16 14.87 87.50
N GLU A 51 -8.95 15.90 88.32
CA GLU A 51 -9.29 17.29 87.97
C GLU A 51 -8.53 17.77 86.73
N THR A 52 -7.21 17.49 86.66
CA THR A 52 -6.41 17.81 85.47
C THR A 52 -6.88 17.03 84.24
N CYS A 53 -7.19 15.74 84.35
CA CYS A 53 -7.76 14.96 83.23
C CYS A 53 -9.12 15.51 82.77
N GLU A 54 -9.99 15.92 83.68
CA GLU A 54 -11.27 16.55 83.34
C GLU A 54 -11.08 17.89 82.63
N GLU A 55 -10.10 18.69 83.05
CA GLU A 55 -9.75 19.95 82.40
C GLU A 55 -9.16 19.72 80.99
N TYR A 56 -8.27 18.74 80.83
CA TYR A 56 -7.73 18.35 79.53
C TYR A 56 -8.82 17.80 78.60
N ASN A 57 -9.75 16.99 79.11
CA ASN A 57 -10.87 16.49 78.32
C ASN A 57 -11.78 17.62 77.84
N LYS A 58 -12.03 18.65 78.67
CA LYS A 58 -12.76 19.85 78.24
C LYS A 58 -12.01 20.60 77.15
N LYS A 59 -10.69 20.81 77.31
CA LYS A 59 -9.85 21.46 76.30
C LYS A 59 -9.83 20.69 74.98
N LEU A 60 -9.66 19.37 75.02
CA LEU A 60 -9.69 18.50 73.84
C LEU A 60 -11.06 18.51 73.16
N SER A 61 -12.15 18.53 73.92
CA SER A 61 -13.50 18.61 73.37
C SER A 61 -13.72 19.95 72.64
N LEU A 62 -13.31 21.07 73.24
CA LEU A 62 -13.39 22.39 72.60
C LEU A 62 -12.54 22.44 71.33
N LEU A 63 -11.28 21.99 71.40
CA LEU A 63 -10.40 21.91 70.23
C LEU A 63 -10.99 21.02 69.14
N SER A 64 -11.62 19.90 69.49
CA SER A 64 -12.25 19.02 68.50
C SER A 64 -13.42 19.71 67.79
N GLN A 65 -14.22 20.51 68.51
CA GLN A 65 -15.32 21.27 67.92
C GLN A 65 -14.81 22.38 67.00
N GLU A 66 -13.75 23.09 67.41
CA GLU A 66 -13.09 24.08 66.57
C GLU A 66 -12.50 23.44 65.31
N LEU A 67 -11.90 22.25 65.42
CA LEU A 67 -11.31 21.54 64.29
C LEU A 67 -12.37 21.07 63.30
N ILE A 68 -13.50 20.52 63.79
CA ILE A 68 -14.65 20.16 62.95
C ILE A 68 -15.18 21.40 62.21
N PHE A 69 -15.34 22.53 62.92
CA PHE A 69 -15.77 23.78 62.30
C PHE A 69 -14.80 24.26 61.21
N ILE A 70 -13.49 24.16 61.44
CA ILE A 70 -12.47 24.51 60.45
C ILE A 70 -12.53 23.58 59.23
N GLU A 71 -12.72 22.27 59.43
CA GLU A 71 -12.84 21.30 58.34
C GLU A 71 -14.07 21.56 57.48
N GLU A 72 -15.22 21.82 58.10
CA GLU A 72 -16.45 22.21 57.40
C GLU A 72 -16.24 23.50 56.60
N LYS A 73 -15.64 24.52 57.21
CA LYS A 73 -15.30 25.78 56.54
C LYS A 73 -14.34 25.59 55.36
N ASN A 74 -13.32 24.75 55.51
CA ASN A 74 -12.38 24.45 54.44
C ASN A 74 -13.07 23.75 53.26
N LYS A 75 -14.00 22.83 53.54
CA LYS A 75 -14.76 22.13 52.51
C LYS A 75 -15.69 23.09 51.76
N GLU A 76 -16.36 24.00 52.46
CA GLU A 76 -17.15 25.06 51.86
C GLU A 76 -16.30 25.93 50.92
N LEU A 77 -15.15 26.41 51.41
CA LEU A 77 -14.23 27.24 50.64
C LEU A 77 -13.67 26.52 49.41
N GLN A 78 -13.33 25.23 49.51
CA GLN A 78 -12.87 24.44 48.37
C GLN A 78 -13.94 24.32 47.29
N ASN A 79 -15.19 24.06 47.69
CA ASN A 79 -16.30 24.00 46.74
C ASN A 79 -16.51 25.35 46.06
N GLU A 80 -16.47 26.45 46.82
CA GLU A 80 -16.60 27.81 46.31
C GLU A 80 -15.47 28.18 45.33
N ILE A 81 -14.22 27.86 45.66
CA ILE A 81 -13.07 28.04 44.76
C ILE A 81 -13.25 27.25 43.47
N SER A 82 -13.71 25.99 43.55
CA SER A 82 -13.93 25.17 42.35
C SER A 82 -15.03 25.77 41.46
N PHE A 83 -16.10 26.26 42.08
CA PHE A 83 -17.22 26.88 41.39
C PHE A 83 -16.80 28.18 40.71
N LEU A 84 -16.11 29.06 41.44
CA LEU A 84 -15.63 30.33 40.92
C LEU A 84 -14.60 30.15 39.79
N THR A 85 -13.70 29.16 39.91
CA THR A 85 -12.75 28.83 38.84
C THR A 85 -13.49 28.38 37.57
N ASN A 86 -14.46 27.48 37.70
CA ASN A 86 -15.27 27.02 36.56
C ASN A 86 -16.06 28.15 35.91
N LEU A 87 -16.67 29.02 36.73
CA LEU A 87 -17.42 30.18 36.27
C LEU A 87 -16.50 31.17 35.54
N PHE A 88 -15.32 31.42 36.08
CA PHE A 88 -14.31 32.27 35.45
C PHE A 88 -13.88 31.73 34.08
N ASP A 89 -13.62 30.43 33.96
CA ASP A 89 -13.26 29.82 32.67
C ASP A 89 -14.39 29.93 31.64
N HIS A 90 -15.65 29.75 32.07
CA HIS A 90 -16.80 29.93 31.18
C HIS A 90 -16.97 31.38 30.74
N LEU A 91 -16.82 32.34 31.67
CA LEU A 91 -16.87 33.76 31.36
C LEU A 91 -15.72 34.15 30.43
N ARG A 92 -14.51 33.63 30.64
CA ARG A 92 -13.36 33.87 29.77
C ARG A 92 -13.64 33.42 28.34
N LYS A 93 -14.21 32.22 28.16
CA LYS A 93 -14.61 31.70 26.84
C LYS A 93 -15.69 32.55 26.17
N ILE A 94 -16.69 32.99 26.94
CA ILE A 94 -17.75 33.88 26.44
C ILE A 94 -17.16 35.23 26.02
N VAL A 95 -16.25 35.80 26.81
CA VAL A 95 -15.56 37.05 26.47
C VAL A 95 -14.76 36.88 25.18
N VAL A 96 -13.98 35.80 25.04
CA VAL A 96 -13.27 35.50 23.78
C VAL A 96 -14.22 35.41 22.58
N ASN A 97 -15.35 34.71 22.72
CA ASN A 97 -16.36 34.61 21.66
C ASN A 97 -17.00 35.96 21.29
N LEU A 98 -17.14 36.88 22.26
CA LEU A 98 -17.67 38.22 22.05
C LEU A 98 -16.61 39.20 21.52
N GLU A 99 -15.33 38.97 21.85
CA GLU A 99 -14.18 39.77 21.47
C GLU A 99 -13.65 39.45 20.07
N ILE A 100 -14.11 38.39 19.40
CA ILE A 100 -13.73 38.15 17.99
C ILE A 100 -14.17 39.36 17.15
N GLN A 101 -13.22 40.23 16.83
CA GLN A 101 -13.46 41.51 16.19
C GLN A 101 -13.83 41.31 14.72
N ASN A 102 -14.65 42.22 14.17
CA ASN A 102 -14.99 42.25 12.74
C ASN A 102 -13.74 42.34 11.84
N GLU A 103 -12.70 43.01 12.33
CA GLU A 103 -11.41 43.21 11.65
C GLU A 103 -10.70 41.87 11.37
N SER A 104 -10.89 40.86 12.22
CA SER A 104 -10.39 39.49 12.00
C SER A 104 -11.06 38.82 10.79
N PHE A 105 -12.28 39.26 10.42
CA PHE A 105 -13.05 38.71 9.30
C PHE A 105 -12.86 39.47 7.99
N GLU A 106 -12.45 40.74 8.04
CA GLU A 106 -12.11 41.53 6.85
C GLU A 106 -10.96 40.90 6.06
N VAL A 107 -10.04 40.21 6.75
CA VAL A 107 -8.91 39.51 6.12
C VAL A 107 -9.39 38.44 5.13
N PHE A 108 -10.51 37.77 5.40
CA PHE A 108 -11.08 36.76 4.50
C PHE A 108 -11.74 37.37 3.25
N GLN A 109 -11.99 38.69 3.24
CA GLN A 109 -12.53 39.41 2.08
C GLN A 109 -11.43 39.89 1.13
N ASN A 110 -10.15 39.84 1.54
CA ASN A 110 -9.03 40.22 0.67
C ASN A 110 -8.91 39.28 -0.55
N GLU A 111 -8.69 39.88 -1.71
CA GLU A 111 -8.62 39.14 -2.99
C GLU A 111 -7.21 38.63 -3.32
N ASN A 112 -6.16 39.19 -2.71
CA ASN A 112 -4.78 38.87 -3.07
C ASN A 112 -4.21 37.71 -2.22
N LEU A 113 -4.52 36.47 -2.63
CA LEU A 113 -4.08 35.23 -1.98
C LEU A 113 -2.64 34.79 -2.37
N GLU A 114 -1.89 35.66 -3.05
CA GLU A 114 -0.49 35.41 -3.43
C GLU A 114 0.53 35.95 -2.43
N ASP A 115 0.15 36.92 -1.60
CA ASP A 115 1.02 37.56 -0.62
C ASP A 115 1.15 36.70 0.65
N LEU A 116 2.39 36.40 1.04
CA LEU A 116 2.68 35.61 2.25
C LEU A 116 2.21 36.33 3.53
N ASP A 117 2.25 37.66 3.56
CA ASP A 117 1.79 38.44 4.72
C ASP A 117 0.27 38.33 4.86
N ILE A 118 -0.46 38.29 3.74
CA ILE A 118 -1.92 38.09 3.73
C ILE A 118 -2.24 36.66 4.15
N ILE A 119 -1.49 35.66 3.67
CA ILE A 119 -1.66 34.25 4.08
C ILE A 119 -1.44 34.09 5.59
N ALA A 120 -0.40 34.69 6.16
CA ALA A 120 -0.15 34.65 7.60
C ALA A 120 -1.29 35.28 8.42
N ARG A 121 -1.89 36.37 7.93
CA ARG A 121 -3.07 36.99 8.55
C ARG A 121 -4.31 36.12 8.43
N ILE A 122 -4.51 35.45 7.30
CA ILE A 122 -5.59 34.48 7.10
C ILE A 122 -5.42 33.31 8.08
N GLU A 123 -4.21 32.78 8.24
CA GLU A 123 -3.92 31.71 9.21
C GLU A 123 -4.26 32.12 10.64
N SER A 124 -3.83 33.31 11.07
CA SER A 124 -4.16 33.85 12.39
C SER A 124 -5.66 34.07 12.58
N GLY A 125 -6.37 34.50 11.53
CA GLY A 125 -7.83 34.59 11.52
C GLY A 125 -8.50 33.22 11.67
N LEU A 126 -7.99 32.19 10.99
CA LEU A 126 -8.52 30.82 11.09
C LEU A 126 -8.27 30.21 12.48
N GLU A 127 -7.13 30.48 13.11
CA GLU A 127 -6.85 30.07 14.50
C GLU A 127 -7.85 30.72 15.47
N SER A 128 -8.12 32.01 15.31
CA SER A 128 -9.11 32.74 16.13
C SER A 128 -10.51 32.16 15.98
N VAL A 129 -10.86 31.69 14.79
CA VAL A 129 -12.14 31.01 14.52
C VAL A 129 -12.18 29.59 15.09
N HIS A 130 -11.05 28.88 15.11
CA HIS A 130 -10.96 27.55 15.71
C HIS A 130 -11.25 27.59 17.22
N ASP A 131 -10.83 28.65 17.90
CA ASP A 131 -11.04 28.83 19.34
C ASP A 131 -12.48 29.23 19.71
N PHE A 132 -13.36 29.45 18.73
CA PHE A 132 -14.75 29.82 18.95
C PHE A 132 -15.57 28.64 19.51
N ASP A 133 -16.02 28.76 20.76
CA ASP A 133 -16.77 27.71 21.46
C ASP A 133 -18.28 27.88 21.23
N SER A 134 -18.85 27.08 20.31
CA SER A 134 -20.27 27.18 19.94
C SER A 134 -21.24 26.48 20.90
N VAL A 135 -20.76 25.99 22.05
CA VAL A 135 -21.61 25.29 23.05
C VAL A 135 -22.60 26.26 23.73
N TYR A 136 -22.30 27.56 23.75
CA TYR A 136 -23.13 28.57 24.40
C TYR A 136 -24.32 28.99 23.52
N LYS A 137 -25.54 28.69 23.98
CA LYS A 137 -26.82 29.10 23.36
C LYS A 137 -27.18 30.56 23.70
N ILE A 138 -26.28 31.49 23.41
CA ILE A 138 -26.51 32.92 23.57
C ILE A 138 -26.79 33.48 22.18
N ARG A 139 -27.89 34.22 22.01
CA ARG A 139 -28.33 34.74 20.69
C ARG A 139 -27.21 35.45 19.92
N VAL A 140 -26.41 36.28 20.59
CA VAL A 140 -25.28 36.99 19.96
C VAL A 140 -24.22 36.00 19.45
N ILE A 141 -23.94 34.93 20.19
CA ILE A 141 -22.98 33.89 19.80
C ILE A 141 -23.54 33.07 18.63
N GLU A 142 -24.83 32.76 18.62
CA GLU A 142 -25.49 32.07 17.50
C GLU A 142 -25.49 32.91 16.22
N GLU A 143 -25.85 34.19 16.30
CA GLU A 143 -25.79 35.14 15.17
C GLU A 143 -24.35 35.28 14.65
N ARG A 144 -23.35 35.32 15.55
CA ARG A 144 -21.93 35.37 15.19
C ARG A 144 -21.45 34.10 14.51
N LYS A 145 -21.88 32.93 14.99
CA LYS A 145 -21.58 31.64 14.39
C LYS A 145 -22.07 31.58 12.94
N GLU A 146 -23.30 32.02 12.69
CA GLU A 146 -23.83 32.05 11.32
C GLU A 146 -23.06 33.00 10.41
N GLU A 147 -22.59 34.14 10.93
CA GLU A 147 -21.76 35.09 10.19
C GLU A 147 -20.38 34.49 9.86
N ILE A 148 -19.75 33.81 10.82
CA ILE A 148 -18.51 33.04 10.64
C ILE A 148 -18.70 31.96 9.56
N ASP A 149 -19.74 31.14 9.67
CA ASP A 149 -19.99 30.07 8.71
C ASP A 149 -20.23 30.61 7.28
N ARG A 150 -20.96 31.74 7.16
CA ARG A 150 -21.19 32.40 5.87
C ARG A 150 -19.90 32.95 5.27
N THR A 151 -19.09 33.64 6.06
CA THR A 151 -17.83 34.24 5.60
C THR A 151 -16.80 33.17 5.23
N LEU A 152 -16.64 32.12 6.04
CA LEU A 152 -15.78 30.98 5.73
C LEU A 152 -16.20 30.26 4.45
N LYS A 153 -17.50 29.95 4.28
CA LYS A 153 -17.99 29.32 3.04
C LYS A 153 -17.73 30.19 1.82
N GLY A 154 -17.87 31.51 1.94
CA GLY A 154 -17.54 32.45 0.87
C GLY A 154 -16.04 32.47 0.56
N PHE A 155 -15.20 32.51 1.58
CA PHE A 155 -13.75 32.47 1.48
C PHE A 155 -13.26 31.18 0.83
N PHE A 156 -13.67 30.01 1.31
CA PHE A 156 -13.20 28.72 0.78
C PHE A 156 -13.62 28.49 -0.67
N LYS A 157 -14.77 29.01 -1.10
CA LYS A 157 -15.15 29.02 -2.53
C LYS A 157 -14.18 29.85 -3.37
N ARG A 158 -13.83 31.07 -2.93
CA ARG A 158 -12.84 31.93 -3.61
C ARG A 158 -11.46 31.29 -3.59
N PHE A 159 -11.05 30.74 -2.45
CA PHE A 159 -9.79 30.05 -2.27
C PHE A 159 -9.68 28.84 -3.19
N TYR A 160 -10.73 28.02 -3.32
CA TYR A 160 -10.76 26.90 -4.25
C TYR A 160 -10.51 27.34 -5.70
N LEU A 161 -11.20 28.40 -6.16
CA LEU A 161 -11.02 28.93 -7.52
C LEU A 161 -9.58 29.42 -7.72
N PHE A 162 -9.07 30.21 -6.78
CA PHE A 162 -7.70 30.70 -6.79
C PHE A 162 -6.68 29.55 -6.80
N TYR A 163 -6.84 28.57 -5.92
CA TYR A 163 -5.96 27.41 -5.79
C TYR A 163 -5.93 26.61 -7.09
N ARG A 164 -7.12 26.34 -7.67
CA ARG A 164 -7.24 25.65 -8.96
C ARG A 164 -6.57 26.42 -10.09
N GLU A 165 -6.70 27.75 -10.14
CA GLU A 165 -6.04 28.57 -11.16
C GLU A 165 -4.52 28.62 -10.97
N LYS A 166 -4.04 28.85 -9.74
CA LYS A 166 -2.62 28.96 -9.42
C LYS A 166 -1.88 27.66 -9.71
N ILE A 167 -2.48 26.55 -9.30
CA ILE A 167 -1.93 25.21 -9.56
C ILE A 167 -2.13 24.80 -11.02
N GLY A 168 -3.25 25.17 -11.64
CA GLY A 168 -3.54 24.87 -13.04
C GLY A 168 -2.61 25.56 -14.05
N LYS A 169 -1.98 26.68 -13.67
CA LYS A 169 -0.94 27.36 -14.45
C LYS A 169 0.39 26.59 -14.47
N ILE A 170 0.57 25.61 -13.60
CA ILE A 170 1.79 24.79 -13.54
C ILE A 170 1.76 23.80 -14.70
N GLU A 171 2.46 24.14 -15.79
CA GLU A 171 2.66 23.22 -16.89
C GLU A 171 3.86 22.28 -16.65
N SER A 172 3.80 21.09 -17.24
CA SER A 172 4.96 20.21 -17.30
C SER A 172 6.14 20.91 -17.99
N THR A 173 7.28 20.94 -17.30
CA THR A 173 8.57 21.40 -17.84
C THR A 173 9.37 20.26 -18.47
N SER A 174 8.74 19.09 -18.65
CA SER A 174 9.41 17.91 -19.19
C SER A 174 9.61 18.02 -20.70
N LYS A 175 10.86 17.85 -21.14
CA LYS A 175 11.23 17.64 -22.54
C LYS A 175 11.33 16.14 -22.88
N GLY A 176 10.56 15.31 -22.18
CA GLY A 176 10.53 13.85 -22.33
C GLY A 176 11.28 13.07 -21.25
N GLU A 177 11.40 13.62 -20.04
CA GLU A 177 11.85 12.92 -18.83
C GLU A 177 10.72 12.89 -17.81
N LEU A 178 10.59 11.81 -17.02
CA LEU A 178 9.67 11.81 -15.89
C LEU A 178 10.28 12.64 -14.76
N LYS A 179 9.58 13.67 -14.28
CA LYS A 179 10.09 14.58 -13.24
C LYS A 179 9.30 14.45 -11.94
N ILE A 180 9.99 14.70 -10.84
CA ILE A 180 9.36 14.91 -9.53
C ILE A 180 9.03 16.40 -9.41
N HIS A 181 7.76 16.72 -9.16
CA HIS A 181 7.27 18.09 -9.15
C HIS A 181 7.47 18.79 -7.79
N THR A 182 8.73 18.95 -7.37
CA THR A 182 9.07 19.61 -6.10
C THR A 182 8.53 21.04 -5.99
N PHE A 183 8.45 21.77 -7.11
CA PHE A 183 7.82 23.09 -7.14
C PHE A 183 6.32 23.04 -6.78
N PHE A 184 5.61 22.03 -7.27
CA PHE A 184 4.19 21.81 -6.98
C PHE A 184 3.98 21.51 -5.50
N TYR A 185 4.86 20.69 -4.93
CA TYR A 185 4.89 20.39 -3.49
C TYR A 185 5.11 21.66 -2.66
N ASN A 186 6.07 22.49 -3.05
CA ASN A 186 6.35 23.75 -2.37
C ASN A 186 5.18 24.74 -2.45
N GLN A 187 4.53 24.86 -3.61
CA GLN A 187 3.35 25.73 -3.76
C GLN A 187 2.16 25.25 -2.92
N THR A 188 1.94 23.94 -2.87
CA THR A 188 0.87 23.36 -2.05
C THR A 188 1.14 23.54 -0.56
N LYS A 189 2.41 23.43 -0.14
CA LYS A 189 2.84 23.61 1.24
C LYS A 189 2.59 25.02 1.78
N ILE A 190 2.66 26.05 0.94
CA ILE A 190 2.35 27.44 1.35
C ILE A 190 0.93 27.55 1.93
N TYR A 191 0.01 26.70 1.47
CA TYR A 191 -1.40 26.73 1.88
C TYR A 191 -1.76 25.63 2.89
N GLU A 192 -0.76 24.98 3.50
CA GLU A 192 -0.92 23.79 4.34
C GLU A 192 -1.92 23.99 5.48
N LYS A 193 -1.78 25.07 6.26
CA LYS A 193 -2.66 25.36 7.40
C LYS A 193 -4.10 25.71 6.98
N ILE A 194 -4.28 26.40 5.85
CA ILE A 194 -5.61 26.75 5.32
C ILE A 194 -6.36 25.47 4.93
N ILE A 195 -5.69 24.54 4.25
CA ILE A 195 -6.26 23.26 3.84
C ILE A 195 -6.51 22.36 5.06
N GLN A 196 -5.60 22.37 6.04
CA GLN A 196 -5.78 21.63 7.30
C GLN A 196 -7.03 22.09 8.05
N PHE A 197 -7.25 23.40 8.17
CA PHE A 197 -8.47 23.95 8.77
C PHE A 197 -9.72 23.45 8.03
N ALA A 198 -9.71 23.47 6.69
CA ALA A 198 -10.82 22.94 5.88
C ALA A 198 -11.08 21.45 6.16
N SER A 199 -10.02 20.65 6.35
CA SER A 199 -10.15 19.21 6.64
C SER A 199 -10.88 18.93 7.96
N ILE A 200 -10.76 19.82 8.95
CA ILE A 200 -11.35 19.67 10.29
C ILE A 200 -12.78 20.21 10.30
N ASN A 201 -12.99 21.40 9.73
CA ASN A 201 -14.22 22.16 9.92
C ASN A 201 -15.16 22.16 8.70
N LEU A 202 -14.66 21.86 7.49
CA LEU A 202 -15.39 22.02 6.21
C LEU A 202 -15.07 20.87 5.22
N SER A 203 -15.56 19.66 5.52
CA SER A 203 -15.27 18.45 4.75
C SER A 203 -15.57 18.56 3.25
N GLU A 204 -16.68 19.18 2.85
CA GLU A 204 -17.04 19.35 1.44
C GLU A 204 -16.02 20.20 0.67
N MET A 205 -15.54 21.30 1.26
CA MET A 205 -14.57 22.19 0.63
C MET A 205 -13.18 21.54 0.58
N PHE A 206 -12.82 20.80 1.62
CA PHE A 206 -11.60 20.01 1.64
C PHE A 206 -11.58 18.98 0.50
N ILE A 207 -12.68 18.24 0.30
CA ILE A 207 -12.80 17.28 -0.81
C ILE A 207 -12.59 17.99 -2.16
N GLN A 208 -13.17 19.17 -2.38
CA GLN A 208 -13.00 19.91 -3.63
C GLN A 208 -11.54 20.34 -3.88
N ILE A 209 -10.84 20.82 -2.85
CA ILE A 209 -9.43 21.24 -2.95
C ILE A 209 -8.53 20.04 -3.29
N ILE A 210 -8.69 18.95 -2.55
CA ILE A 210 -7.91 17.72 -2.75
C ILE A 210 -8.23 17.08 -4.11
N THR A 211 -9.48 17.15 -4.58
CA THR A 211 -9.85 16.70 -5.93
C THR A 211 -9.17 17.55 -7.00
N ALA A 212 -9.10 18.88 -6.84
CA ALA A 212 -8.38 19.74 -7.78
C ALA A 212 -6.88 19.42 -7.83
N TYR A 213 -6.26 19.15 -6.68
CA TYR A 213 -4.87 18.67 -6.62
C TYR A 213 -4.68 17.40 -7.45
N LYS A 214 -5.54 16.39 -7.21
CA LYS A 214 -5.53 15.10 -7.91
C LYS A 214 -5.69 15.25 -9.42
N GLU A 215 -6.68 16.01 -9.87
CA GLU A 215 -6.94 16.24 -11.30
C GLU A 215 -5.75 16.87 -12.02
N ILE A 216 -5.14 17.89 -11.39
CA ILE A 216 -4.02 18.61 -12.00
C ILE A 216 -2.77 17.73 -12.03
N ASN A 217 -2.45 17.02 -10.95
CA ASN A 217 -1.31 16.09 -10.94
C ASN A 217 -1.48 14.98 -11.98
N THR A 218 -2.67 14.39 -12.08
CA THR A 218 -3.00 13.38 -13.10
C THR A 218 -2.74 13.91 -14.51
N LYS A 219 -3.18 15.15 -14.79
CA LYS A 219 -2.98 15.81 -16.09
C LYS A 219 -1.50 16.08 -16.39
N ILE A 220 -0.74 16.56 -15.40
CA ILE A 220 0.69 16.83 -15.56
C ILE A 220 1.42 15.53 -15.86
N TYR A 221 1.25 14.50 -15.02
CA TYR A 221 1.89 13.21 -15.22
C TYR A 221 1.52 12.62 -16.58
N LYS A 222 0.25 12.59 -16.97
CA LYS A 222 -0.18 12.09 -18.29
C LYS A 222 0.59 12.74 -19.44
N LYS A 223 0.80 14.07 -19.41
CA LYS A 223 1.58 14.80 -20.43
C LYS A 223 3.07 14.42 -20.40
N GLU A 224 3.65 14.20 -19.23
CA GLU A 224 5.05 13.77 -19.10
C GLU A 224 5.26 12.35 -19.64
N PHE A 225 4.36 11.43 -19.27
CA PHE A 225 4.34 10.07 -19.77
C PHE A 225 4.20 10.03 -21.28
N GLU A 226 3.31 10.85 -21.86
CA GLU A 226 3.16 10.98 -23.31
C GLU A 226 4.46 11.45 -23.98
N ASN A 227 5.11 12.48 -23.43
CA ASN A 227 6.36 13.00 -23.99
C ASN A 227 7.50 11.98 -23.90
N HIS A 228 7.63 11.28 -22.76
CA HIS A 228 8.66 10.27 -22.55
C HIS A 228 8.45 9.07 -23.48
N LEU A 229 7.20 8.57 -23.59
CA LEU A 229 6.88 7.49 -24.52
C LEU A 229 7.15 7.91 -25.98
N LYS A 230 6.81 9.13 -26.38
CA LYS A 230 7.14 9.65 -27.73
C LYS A 230 8.65 9.64 -28.01
N LEU A 231 9.50 9.93 -27.03
CA LEU A 231 10.96 9.80 -27.20
C LEU A 231 11.38 8.35 -27.35
N ILE A 232 10.84 7.47 -26.50
CA ILE A 232 11.08 6.02 -26.59
C ILE A 232 10.71 5.50 -27.99
N TYR A 233 9.54 5.90 -28.51
CA TYR A 233 9.09 5.60 -29.87
C TYR A 233 10.08 6.05 -30.96
N LYS A 234 10.60 7.27 -30.87
CA LYS A 234 11.57 7.79 -31.84
C LYS A 234 12.87 6.98 -31.81
N VAL A 235 13.37 6.68 -30.61
CA VAL A 235 14.60 5.89 -30.44
C VAL A 235 14.44 4.50 -31.05
N PHE A 236 13.28 3.86 -30.86
CA PHE A 236 13.01 2.55 -31.45
C PHE A 236 12.79 2.58 -32.97
N ALA A 237 12.18 3.65 -33.50
CA ALA A 237 12.04 3.82 -34.95
C ALA A 237 13.41 3.96 -35.64
N GLU A 238 14.39 4.60 -34.98
CA GLU A 238 15.71 4.88 -35.54
C GLU A 238 16.74 3.76 -35.30
N LYS A 239 16.68 3.06 -34.16
CA LYS A 239 17.65 2.02 -33.78
C LYS A 239 16.97 0.65 -33.70
N ARG A 240 17.16 -0.19 -34.72
CA ARG A 240 16.75 -1.62 -34.71
C ARG A 240 17.34 -2.30 -33.45
N SER A 241 16.46 -2.63 -32.51
CA SER A 241 16.59 -2.76 -31.05
C SER A 241 17.48 -3.89 -30.52
N SER A 242 18.68 -3.55 -30.03
CA SER A 242 19.41 -4.39 -29.06
C SER A 242 19.28 -3.92 -27.61
N LYS A 243 18.76 -2.71 -27.36
CA LYS A 243 18.68 -2.08 -26.03
C LYS A 243 17.25 -1.79 -25.54
N ALA A 244 16.25 -2.47 -26.09
CA ALA A 244 14.85 -2.21 -25.72
C ALA A 244 14.56 -2.48 -24.24
N GLU A 245 15.07 -3.61 -23.74
CA GLU A 245 14.94 -4.02 -22.33
C GLU A 245 15.50 -2.95 -21.38
N GLU A 246 16.68 -2.41 -21.67
CA GLU A 246 17.34 -1.38 -20.83
C GLU A 246 16.53 -0.07 -20.78
N ILE A 247 16.04 0.40 -21.92
CA ILE A 247 15.28 1.67 -22.01
C ILE A 247 13.99 1.58 -21.20
N PHE A 248 13.23 0.49 -21.38
CA PHE A 248 12.00 0.30 -20.64
C PHE A 248 12.23 0.02 -19.15
N GLN A 249 13.31 -0.68 -18.80
CA GLN A 249 13.66 -0.85 -17.39
C GLN A 249 13.90 0.51 -16.70
N ILE A 250 14.67 1.41 -17.32
CA ILE A 250 14.88 2.77 -16.81
C ILE A 250 13.56 3.53 -16.69
N PHE A 251 12.67 3.38 -17.68
CA PHE A 251 11.36 4.00 -17.66
C PHE A 251 10.50 3.51 -16.49
N PHE A 252 10.41 2.20 -16.26
CA PHE A 252 9.65 1.64 -15.13
C PHE A 252 10.27 1.99 -13.77
N GLU A 253 11.59 2.04 -13.67
CA GLU A 253 12.28 2.50 -12.46
C GLU A 253 11.97 3.97 -12.17
N SER A 254 11.99 4.81 -13.20
CA SER A 254 11.63 6.23 -13.11
C SER A 254 10.16 6.43 -12.73
N PHE A 255 9.25 5.64 -13.30
CA PHE A 255 7.84 5.65 -12.91
C PHE A 255 7.66 5.30 -11.42
N PHE A 256 8.33 4.23 -10.95
CA PHE A 256 8.27 3.90 -9.53
C PHE A 256 8.81 5.03 -8.63
N LEU A 257 9.90 5.70 -9.02
CA LEU A 257 10.43 6.82 -8.23
C LEU A 257 9.44 7.98 -8.13
N VAL A 258 8.68 8.24 -9.18
CA VAL A 258 7.61 9.25 -9.18
C VAL A 258 6.49 8.84 -8.22
N ILE A 259 6.02 7.59 -8.27
CA ILE A 259 5.02 7.08 -7.30
C ILE A 259 5.54 7.21 -5.87
N LYS A 260 6.79 6.81 -5.63
CA LYS A 260 7.42 6.88 -4.32
C LYS A 260 7.50 8.32 -3.80
N ALA A 261 7.85 9.28 -4.67
CA ALA A 261 7.91 10.69 -4.30
C ALA A 261 6.53 11.23 -3.92
N GLU A 262 5.49 10.87 -4.67
CA GLU A 262 4.11 11.29 -4.38
C GLU A 262 3.60 10.70 -3.07
N VAL A 263 3.80 9.39 -2.85
CA VAL A 263 3.47 8.71 -1.58
C VAL A 263 4.22 9.35 -0.41
N HIS A 264 5.49 9.68 -0.58
CA HIS A 264 6.30 10.32 0.46
C HIS A 264 5.80 11.73 0.78
N PHE A 265 5.44 12.53 -0.23
CA PHE A 265 4.86 13.84 -0.03
C PHE A 265 3.52 13.74 0.71
N CYS A 266 2.59 12.91 0.22
CA CYS A 266 1.29 12.75 0.85
C CYS A 266 1.37 12.15 2.27
N SER A 267 2.31 11.24 2.54
CA SER A 267 2.41 10.61 3.87
C SER A 267 3.04 11.49 4.95
N ASN A 268 3.83 12.50 4.58
CA ASN A 268 4.59 13.32 5.52
C ASN A 268 3.99 14.71 5.76
N HIS A 269 2.88 15.03 5.11
CA HIS A 269 2.24 16.33 5.21
C HIS A 269 0.86 16.23 5.86
N LEU A 270 0.62 17.09 6.85
CA LEU A 270 -0.62 17.15 7.66
C LEU A 270 -1.86 17.39 6.78
N LEU A 271 -1.65 17.92 5.57
CA LEU A 271 -2.62 18.06 4.49
C LEU A 271 -3.44 16.80 4.20
N PHE A 272 -2.83 15.61 4.32
CA PHE A 272 -3.42 14.35 3.87
C PHE A 272 -3.71 13.38 5.02
N ASP A 273 -3.62 13.82 6.28
CA ASP A 273 -3.82 12.96 7.46
C ASP A 273 -5.20 12.26 7.48
N LYS A 274 -6.21 12.88 6.86
CA LYS A 274 -7.57 12.35 6.76
C LYS A 274 -7.85 11.56 5.48
N VAL A 275 -6.87 11.43 4.60
CA VAL A 275 -7.00 10.77 3.30
C VAL A 275 -6.28 9.43 3.34
N ASP A 276 -6.86 8.38 2.78
CA ASP A 276 -6.10 7.17 2.52
C ASP A 276 -5.09 7.46 1.39
N VAL A 277 -3.84 7.71 1.79
CA VAL A 277 -2.74 8.02 0.87
C VAL A 277 -2.56 6.95 -0.20
N ALA A 278 -2.79 5.67 0.12
CA ALA A 278 -2.59 4.60 -0.85
C ALA A 278 -3.64 4.65 -1.96
N GLU A 279 -4.91 4.79 -1.60
CA GLU A 279 -6.03 4.93 -2.53
C GLU A 279 -5.92 6.23 -3.33
N PHE A 280 -5.64 7.36 -2.65
CA PHE A 280 -5.53 8.66 -3.28
C PHE A 280 -4.45 8.73 -4.35
N VAL A 281 -3.25 8.21 -4.05
CA VAL A 281 -2.14 8.18 -5.02
C VAL A 281 -2.39 7.14 -6.10
N SER A 282 -3.00 5.99 -5.79
CA SER A 282 -3.38 4.99 -6.81
C SER A 282 -4.29 5.62 -7.86
N ASP A 283 -5.28 6.40 -7.44
CA ASP A 283 -6.19 7.06 -8.37
C ASP A 283 -5.51 8.09 -9.28
N ILE A 284 -4.51 8.83 -8.79
CA ILE A 284 -3.72 9.78 -9.63
C ILE A 284 -3.08 9.03 -10.79
N PHE A 285 -2.55 7.83 -10.53
CA PHE A 285 -1.86 7.04 -11.54
C PHE A 285 -2.78 6.11 -12.32
N TYR A 286 -4.04 5.89 -11.91
CA TYR A 286 -4.98 5.03 -12.61
C TYR A 286 -5.15 5.45 -14.08
N ASP A 287 -5.49 6.71 -14.32
CA ASP A 287 -5.66 7.28 -15.67
C ASP A 287 -4.34 7.33 -16.46
N VAL A 288 -3.22 7.50 -15.75
CA VAL A 288 -1.87 7.51 -16.34
C VAL A 288 -1.50 6.11 -16.83
N VAL A 289 -1.84 5.07 -16.05
CA VAL A 289 -1.61 3.67 -16.43
C VAL A 289 -2.51 3.28 -17.60
N ASP A 290 -3.78 3.64 -17.59
CA ASP A 290 -4.68 3.34 -18.71
C ASP A 290 -4.21 4.01 -20.01
N PHE A 291 -3.73 5.26 -19.92
CA PHE A 291 -3.08 5.94 -21.04
C PHE A 291 -1.80 5.24 -21.51
N LEU A 292 -0.98 4.77 -20.57
CA LEU A 292 0.23 4.00 -20.87
C LEU A 292 -0.13 2.71 -21.61
N LEU A 293 -1.12 1.96 -21.16
CA LEU A 293 -1.58 0.74 -21.83
C LEU A 293 -2.06 1.03 -23.26
N HIS A 294 -2.84 2.10 -23.45
CA HIS A 294 -3.25 2.53 -24.79
C HIS A 294 -2.03 2.86 -25.67
N SER A 295 -1.05 3.57 -25.11
CA SER A 295 0.18 3.91 -25.82
C SER A 295 1.05 2.68 -26.10
N LEU A 296 0.99 1.61 -25.31
CA LEU A 296 1.73 0.37 -25.61
C LEU A 296 1.10 -0.39 -26.79
N ASN A 297 -0.20 -0.26 -27.04
CA ASN A 297 -0.84 -0.90 -28.20
C ASN A 297 -0.23 -0.44 -29.54
N ALA A 298 0.08 0.85 -29.67
CA ALA A 298 0.70 1.38 -30.88
C ALA A 298 2.19 0.99 -31.01
N LEU A 299 2.87 0.62 -29.91
CA LEU A 299 4.19 -0.02 -29.95
C LEU A 299 4.08 -1.46 -30.40
N PHE A 300 3.07 -2.18 -29.92
CA PHE A 300 2.85 -3.58 -30.23
C PHE A 300 2.71 -3.82 -31.73
N GLU A 301 1.98 -2.97 -32.45
CA GLU A 301 1.83 -3.06 -33.92
C GLU A 301 3.16 -2.97 -34.67
N LYS A 302 4.17 -2.30 -34.09
CA LYS A 302 5.49 -2.13 -34.72
C LYS A 302 6.50 -3.16 -34.26
N MET A 303 6.48 -3.53 -32.97
CA MET A 303 7.51 -4.36 -32.32
C MET A 303 6.91 -5.30 -31.26
N PRO A 304 6.15 -6.33 -31.69
CA PRO A 304 5.37 -7.16 -30.77
C PRO A 304 6.25 -8.01 -29.84
N LEU A 305 7.31 -8.63 -30.37
CA LEU A 305 8.20 -9.52 -29.61
C LEU A 305 9.01 -8.79 -28.54
N ASP A 306 9.60 -7.64 -28.89
CA ASP A 306 10.39 -6.85 -27.94
C ASP A 306 9.52 -6.30 -26.82
N LEU A 307 8.28 -5.89 -27.14
CA LEU A 307 7.33 -5.42 -26.14
C LEU A 307 6.91 -6.53 -25.17
N ILE A 308 6.61 -7.74 -25.67
CA ILE A 308 6.26 -8.89 -24.83
C ILE A 308 7.41 -9.22 -23.86
N ASN A 309 8.66 -9.19 -24.35
CA ASN A 309 9.84 -9.46 -23.52
C ASN A 309 10.06 -8.37 -22.48
N VAL A 310 9.93 -7.10 -22.86
CA VAL A 310 10.05 -5.94 -21.96
C VAL A 310 9.01 -5.97 -20.85
N LEU A 311 7.76 -6.33 -21.18
CA LEU A 311 6.67 -6.42 -20.21
C LEU A 311 6.81 -7.64 -19.30
N HIS A 312 7.82 -8.49 -19.49
CA HIS A 312 8.24 -9.48 -18.50
C HIS A 312 8.94 -8.79 -17.33
N LEU A 313 8.21 -7.93 -16.62
CA LEU A 313 8.67 -7.28 -15.42
C LEU A 313 9.04 -8.36 -14.39
N LYS A 314 10.30 -8.37 -13.96
CA LYS A 314 10.67 -9.08 -12.75
C LYS A 314 9.86 -8.44 -11.64
N ASN A 315 9.09 -9.22 -10.89
CA ASN A 315 8.37 -8.75 -9.72
C ASN A 315 9.35 -8.03 -8.80
N TYR A 316 9.39 -6.71 -8.88
CA TYR A 316 10.10 -5.91 -7.91
C TYR A 316 9.27 -6.02 -6.64
N LYS A 317 9.66 -6.92 -5.73
CA LYS A 317 9.11 -6.94 -4.38
C LYS A 317 9.54 -5.64 -3.73
N LYS A 318 8.61 -4.70 -3.64
CA LYS A 318 8.81 -3.41 -2.98
C LYS A 318 7.84 -3.37 -1.80
N GLU A 319 8.37 -2.99 -0.65
CA GLU A 319 7.62 -2.91 0.61
C GLU A 319 7.04 -1.50 0.77
N GLY A 320 5.96 -1.35 1.55
CA GLY A 320 5.32 -0.04 1.82
C GLY A 320 4.07 0.24 0.97
N LYS A 321 3.47 1.43 1.19
CA LYS A 321 2.27 1.89 0.47
C LYS A 321 2.53 2.06 -1.03
N GLU A 322 3.73 2.54 -1.38
CA GLU A 322 4.21 2.63 -2.76
C GLU A 322 4.34 1.26 -3.43
N GLY A 323 4.64 0.22 -2.65
CA GLY A 323 4.74 -1.15 -3.12
C GLY A 323 3.38 -1.74 -3.49
N PHE A 324 2.33 -1.39 -2.74
CA PHE A 324 0.96 -1.77 -3.04
C PHE A 324 0.51 -1.17 -4.39
N ILE A 325 0.68 0.14 -4.57
CA ILE A 325 0.34 0.84 -5.82
C ILE A 325 1.13 0.27 -6.98
N TRP A 326 2.45 0.06 -6.81
CA TRP A 326 3.30 -0.52 -7.85
C TRP A 326 2.87 -1.93 -8.24
N LYS A 327 2.38 -2.73 -7.30
CA LYS A 327 1.85 -4.07 -7.57
C LYS A 327 0.62 -4.01 -8.47
N GLU A 328 -0.31 -3.10 -8.23
CA GLU A 328 -1.48 -2.89 -9.10
C GLU A 328 -1.07 -2.52 -10.53
N VAL A 329 -0.08 -1.64 -10.68
CA VAL A 329 0.50 -1.29 -11.98
C VAL A 329 1.12 -2.52 -12.65
N CYS A 330 1.93 -3.29 -11.94
CA CYS A 330 2.55 -4.52 -12.45
C CYS A 330 1.50 -5.57 -12.85
N ASP A 331 0.42 -5.72 -12.09
CA ASP A 331 -0.65 -6.67 -12.38
C ASP A 331 -1.39 -6.27 -13.67
N LYS A 332 -1.72 -4.97 -13.85
CA LYS A 332 -2.30 -4.44 -15.10
C LYS A 332 -1.38 -4.67 -16.30
N LEU A 333 -0.08 -4.40 -16.16
CA LEU A 333 0.91 -4.62 -17.23
C LEU A 333 1.08 -6.10 -17.56
N THR A 334 1.03 -6.97 -16.56
CA THR A 334 1.12 -8.43 -16.75
C THR A 334 -0.12 -8.98 -17.45
N GLN A 335 -1.31 -8.47 -17.12
CA GLN A 335 -2.54 -8.80 -17.83
C GLN A 335 -2.45 -8.39 -19.30
N GLN A 336 -1.99 -7.16 -19.59
CA GLN A 336 -1.83 -6.69 -20.96
C GLN A 336 -0.77 -7.48 -21.73
N ARG A 337 0.32 -7.88 -21.08
CA ARG A 337 1.29 -8.79 -21.68
C ARG A 337 0.63 -10.09 -22.14
N LYS A 338 -0.23 -10.72 -21.33
CA LYS A 338 -0.93 -11.95 -21.73
C LYS A 338 -1.82 -11.71 -22.95
N VAL A 339 -2.53 -10.58 -22.98
CA VAL A 339 -3.35 -10.19 -24.14
C VAL A 339 -2.48 -10.02 -25.39
N TYR A 340 -1.31 -9.39 -25.28
CA TYR A 340 -0.35 -9.28 -26.39
C TYR A 340 0.25 -10.61 -26.80
N GLU A 341 0.56 -11.50 -25.86
CA GLU A 341 1.03 -12.86 -26.16
C GLU A 341 -0.04 -13.63 -26.95
N ASP A 342 -1.30 -13.61 -26.49
CA ASP A 342 -2.40 -14.31 -27.17
C ASP A 342 -2.72 -13.67 -28.53
N ARG A 343 -2.71 -12.33 -28.64
CA ARG A 343 -2.91 -11.61 -29.91
C ARG A 343 -1.78 -11.90 -30.91
N PHE A 344 -0.53 -11.87 -30.45
CA PHE A 344 0.62 -12.22 -31.30
C PHE A 344 0.51 -13.66 -31.81
N ILE A 345 0.12 -14.59 -30.93
CA ILE A 345 -0.09 -15.99 -31.29
C ILE A 345 -1.20 -16.15 -32.33
N LEU A 346 -2.32 -15.43 -32.17
CA LEU A 346 -3.43 -15.44 -33.14
C LEU A 346 -3.03 -14.85 -34.49
N GLU A 347 -2.42 -13.66 -34.49
CA GLU A 347 -1.95 -12.99 -35.72
C GLU A 347 -0.89 -13.82 -36.44
N GLU A 348 0.04 -14.45 -35.72
CA GLU A 348 0.99 -15.39 -36.31
C GLU A 348 0.25 -16.62 -36.84
N SER A 349 -0.71 -17.22 -36.12
CA SER A 349 -1.47 -18.38 -36.60
C SER A 349 -2.26 -18.09 -37.89
N ASP A 350 -2.88 -16.92 -38.01
CA ASP A 350 -3.60 -16.50 -39.22
C ASP A 350 -2.65 -16.19 -40.39
N ASN A 351 -1.47 -15.62 -40.09
CA ASN A 351 -0.41 -15.44 -41.08
C ASN A 351 0.20 -16.77 -41.55
N PHE A 352 0.34 -17.76 -40.66
CA PHE A 352 0.86 -19.08 -40.99
C PHE A 352 -0.05 -19.78 -41.99
N PHE A 353 -1.37 -19.67 -41.82
CA PHE A 353 -2.33 -20.29 -42.71
C PHE A 353 -2.50 -19.62 -44.08
N SER A 354 -1.96 -18.41 -44.27
CA SER A 354 -2.12 -17.62 -45.52
C SER A 354 -0.85 -17.50 -46.36
N ARG A 355 0.33 -17.86 -45.83
CA ARG A 355 1.64 -17.70 -46.50
C ARG A 355 2.23 -19.04 -46.97
N ASN A 356 3.17 -18.99 -47.92
CA ASN A 356 3.92 -20.17 -48.37
C ASN A 356 4.74 -20.79 -47.22
N ARG A 357 4.63 -22.11 -47.03
CA ARG A 357 5.23 -22.86 -45.91
C ARG A 357 6.74 -22.68 -45.73
N ASP A 358 7.51 -22.61 -46.83
CA ASP A 358 8.96 -22.37 -46.74
C ASP A 358 9.32 -20.99 -46.15
N ARG A 359 8.55 -19.95 -46.49
CA ARG A 359 8.76 -18.59 -45.97
C ARG A 359 8.34 -18.46 -44.51
N ASN A 360 7.31 -19.21 -44.11
CA ASN A 360 6.87 -19.30 -42.74
C ASN A 360 7.94 -19.92 -41.85
N LEU A 361 8.50 -21.03 -42.29
CA LEU A 361 9.54 -21.74 -41.54
C LEU A 361 10.81 -20.88 -41.39
N GLU A 362 11.22 -20.14 -42.42
CA GLU A 362 12.32 -19.16 -42.32
C GLU A 362 12.02 -18.02 -41.33
N LEU A 363 10.80 -17.48 -41.34
CA LEU A 363 10.37 -16.43 -40.40
C LEU A 363 10.35 -16.95 -38.96
N THR A 364 9.81 -18.13 -38.73
CA THR A 364 9.76 -18.78 -37.42
C THR A 364 11.15 -19.09 -36.92
N LEU A 365 12.03 -19.67 -37.74
CA LEU A 365 13.43 -19.89 -37.38
C LEU A 365 14.17 -18.57 -37.07
N SER A 366 13.89 -17.49 -37.82
CA SER A 366 14.45 -16.16 -37.54
C SER A 366 13.93 -15.57 -36.22
N ASN A 367 12.67 -15.81 -35.89
CA ASN A 367 12.03 -15.38 -34.66
C ASN A 367 12.52 -16.21 -33.47
N LEU A 368 12.70 -17.53 -33.62
CA LEU A 368 13.26 -18.44 -32.62
C LEU A 368 14.72 -18.13 -32.28
N LYS A 369 15.46 -17.47 -33.19
CA LYS A 369 16.81 -16.93 -32.95
C LYS A 369 16.81 -15.66 -32.08
N LYS A 370 15.66 -14.98 -31.92
CA LYS A 370 15.52 -13.83 -31.02
C LYS A 370 15.27 -14.31 -29.59
N LYS A 371 15.63 -13.48 -28.59
CA LYS A 371 15.26 -13.75 -27.19
C LYS A 371 13.73 -13.82 -27.11
N MET A 372 13.19 -14.94 -26.63
CA MET A 372 11.78 -15.11 -26.33
C MET A 372 11.62 -15.90 -25.04
N THR A 373 10.48 -15.74 -24.38
CA THR A 373 10.10 -16.57 -23.25
C THR A 373 9.86 -18.01 -23.71
N ASN A 374 10.30 -18.99 -22.91
CA ASN A 374 10.20 -20.41 -23.26
C ASN A 374 8.76 -20.83 -23.59
N ASN A 375 7.76 -20.32 -22.87
CA ASN A 375 6.35 -20.65 -23.13
C ASN A 375 5.88 -20.17 -24.51
N LEU A 376 6.24 -18.96 -24.91
CA LEU A 376 5.85 -18.40 -26.21
C LEU A 376 6.59 -19.12 -27.34
N ARG A 377 7.87 -19.45 -27.11
CA ARG A 377 8.68 -20.29 -28.00
C ARG A 377 8.03 -21.65 -28.24
N THR A 378 7.64 -22.36 -27.19
CA THR A 378 6.99 -23.68 -27.29
C THR A 378 5.62 -23.59 -27.99
N LYS A 379 4.82 -22.55 -27.73
CA LYS A 379 3.53 -22.35 -28.38
C LYS A 379 3.66 -22.06 -29.88
N LEU A 380 4.58 -21.18 -30.29
CA LEU A 380 4.85 -20.90 -31.71
C LEU A 380 5.31 -22.16 -32.43
N ILE A 381 6.22 -22.93 -31.81
CA ILE A 381 6.68 -24.20 -32.37
C ILE A 381 5.52 -25.20 -32.54
N GLN A 382 4.60 -25.28 -31.56
CA GLN A 382 3.43 -26.15 -31.69
C GLN A 382 2.47 -25.73 -32.81
N ILE A 383 2.32 -24.44 -33.06
CA ILE A 383 1.48 -23.91 -34.14
C ILE A 383 2.10 -24.24 -35.50
N GLU A 384 3.40 -24.01 -35.64
CA GLU A 384 4.16 -24.38 -36.84
C GLU A 384 4.14 -25.88 -37.09
N LEU A 385 4.35 -26.70 -36.06
CA LEU A 385 4.20 -28.15 -36.19
C LEU A 385 2.79 -28.53 -36.64
N LYS A 386 1.74 -27.90 -36.12
CA LYS A 386 0.37 -28.15 -36.56
C LYS A 386 0.13 -27.75 -38.02
N ASP A 387 0.71 -26.65 -38.49
CA ASP A 387 0.58 -26.21 -39.88
C ASP A 387 1.36 -27.11 -40.85
N ILE A 388 2.60 -27.46 -40.49
CA ILE A 388 3.44 -28.44 -41.21
C ILE A 388 2.72 -29.81 -41.28
N LEU A 389 1.95 -30.17 -40.25
CA LEU A 389 1.27 -31.46 -40.13
C LEU A 389 -0.22 -31.40 -40.53
N ARG A 390 -0.69 -30.36 -41.21
CA ARG A 390 -2.02 -30.36 -41.80
C ARG A 390 -2.16 -31.54 -42.77
N GLU A 391 -3.34 -32.15 -42.82
CA GLU A 391 -3.57 -33.36 -43.61
C GLU A 391 -3.29 -33.11 -45.09
N GLU A 392 -2.31 -33.82 -45.63
CA GLU A 392 -1.98 -33.81 -47.05
C GLU A 392 -2.23 -35.20 -47.64
N ASN A 393 -3.08 -35.22 -48.66
CA ASN A 393 -3.58 -36.45 -49.27
C ASN A 393 -2.58 -37.08 -50.26
N ASP A 394 -1.54 -36.36 -50.68
CA ASP A 394 -0.55 -36.82 -51.66
C ASP A 394 0.84 -37.07 -51.03
N ILE A 395 1.56 -38.09 -51.52
CA ILE A 395 2.90 -38.47 -51.05
C ILE A 395 3.94 -37.39 -51.37
N PHE A 396 3.77 -36.65 -52.47
CA PHE A 396 4.69 -35.55 -52.81
C PHE A 396 4.60 -34.39 -51.83
N ASP A 397 3.42 -34.18 -51.25
CA ASP A 397 3.21 -33.18 -50.23
C ASP A 397 3.78 -33.66 -48.88
N ARG A 398 3.65 -34.96 -48.56
CA ARG A 398 4.35 -35.60 -47.42
C ARG A 398 5.88 -35.50 -47.50
N LEU A 399 6.48 -35.53 -48.69
CA LEU A 399 7.92 -35.28 -48.87
C LEU A 399 8.31 -33.83 -48.58
N LYS A 400 7.47 -32.86 -48.94
CA LYS A 400 7.69 -31.43 -48.59
C LYS A 400 7.56 -31.21 -47.08
N VAL A 401 6.62 -31.91 -46.43
CA VAL A 401 6.49 -31.90 -44.97
C VAL A 401 7.75 -32.47 -44.31
N LEU A 402 8.28 -33.57 -44.84
CA LEU A 402 9.49 -34.23 -44.34
C LEU A 402 10.74 -33.32 -44.48
N LYS A 403 10.86 -32.59 -45.60
CA LYS A 403 11.84 -31.51 -45.82
C LYS A 403 11.78 -30.43 -44.75
N LEU A 404 10.58 -29.90 -44.51
CA LEU A 404 10.35 -28.84 -43.54
C LEU A 404 10.67 -29.30 -42.10
N LEU A 405 10.29 -30.54 -41.74
CA LEU A 405 10.57 -31.12 -40.42
C LEU A 405 12.07 -31.37 -40.17
N TYR A 406 12.84 -31.79 -41.17
CA TYR A 406 14.29 -31.94 -41.00
C TYR A 406 14.98 -30.59 -40.78
N LYS A 407 14.64 -29.56 -41.58
CA LYS A 407 15.17 -28.20 -41.36
C LYS A 407 14.83 -27.66 -39.98
N PHE A 408 13.62 -27.93 -39.51
CA PHE A 408 13.14 -27.49 -38.21
C PHE A 408 13.83 -28.21 -37.04
N ASN A 409 14.10 -29.51 -37.16
CA ASN A 409 14.80 -30.31 -36.14
C ASN A 409 16.29 -29.95 -36.02
N ASP A 410 16.95 -29.58 -37.12
CA ASP A 410 18.36 -29.18 -37.08
C ASP A 410 18.59 -27.86 -36.32
N GLU A 411 17.63 -26.94 -36.37
CA GLU A 411 17.77 -25.61 -35.74
C GLU A 411 17.24 -25.54 -34.30
N ILE A 412 16.38 -26.47 -33.85
CA ILE A 412 15.74 -26.43 -32.53
C ILE A 412 16.39 -27.42 -31.56
N LYS A 413 17.05 -26.87 -30.53
CA LYS A 413 17.60 -27.62 -29.38
C LYS A 413 16.61 -27.61 -28.20
N ASP A 414 15.47 -28.27 -28.34
CA ASP A 414 14.50 -28.49 -27.26
C ASP A 414 14.13 -29.99 -27.21
N ASP A 415 14.48 -30.66 -26.11
CA ASP A 415 14.42 -32.12 -25.98
C ASP A 415 12.99 -32.68 -26.11
N GLN A 416 11.98 -31.98 -25.57
CA GLN A 416 10.59 -32.47 -25.62
C GLN A 416 9.96 -32.30 -27.00
N ILE A 417 10.34 -31.23 -27.70
CA ILE A 417 9.84 -30.93 -29.04
C ILE A 417 10.56 -31.82 -30.06
N SER A 418 11.88 -32.02 -29.91
CA SER A 418 12.66 -32.91 -30.78
C SER A 418 12.14 -34.36 -30.72
N LEU A 419 11.76 -34.86 -29.54
CA LEU A 419 11.14 -36.19 -29.42
C LEU A 419 9.82 -36.29 -30.21
N LYS A 420 8.92 -35.31 -30.09
CA LYS A 420 7.67 -35.28 -30.86
C LYS A 420 7.90 -35.18 -32.37
N ILE A 421 8.92 -34.43 -32.79
CA ILE A 421 9.30 -34.33 -34.21
C ILE A 421 9.87 -35.66 -34.70
N GLN A 422 10.72 -36.32 -33.93
CA GLN A 422 11.31 -37.61 -34.29
C GLN A 422 10.26 -38.73 -34.39
N GLU A 423 9.28 -38.78 -33.50
CA GLU A 423 8.17 -39.74 -33.57
C GLU A 423 7.34 -39.53 -34.85
N LYS A 424 7.07 -38.27 -35.21
CA LYS A 424 6.36 -37.89 -36.43
C LYS A 424 7.16 -38.17 -37.70
N LEU A 425 8.47 -37.89 -37.69
CA LEU A 425 9.39 -38.23 -38.78
C LEU A 425 9.37 -39.74 -39.04
N ARG A 426 9.52 -40.58 -38.01
CA ARG A 426 9.44 -42.04 -38.16
C ARG A 426 8.09 -42.53 -38.69
N GLY A 427 6.99 -41.85 -38.36
CA GLY A 427 5.67 -42.13 -38.90
C GLY A 427 5.57 -41.85 -40.41
N LEU A 428 6.01 -40.65 -40.83
CA LEU A 428 6.01 -40.25 -42.25
C LEU A 428 6.99 -41.08 -43.08
N GLU A 429 8.16 -41.41 -42.53
CA GLU A 429 9.14 -42.30 -43.14
C GLU A 429 8.53 -43.69 -43.42
N LYS A 430 7.78 -44.26 -42.45
CA LYS A 430 7.06 -45.53 -42.65
C LYS A 430 5.97 -45.44 -43.72
N GLU A 431 5.21 -44.36 -43.78
CA GLU A 431 4.17 -44.18 -44.79
C GLU A 431 4.74 -44.04 -46.21
N ILE A 432 5.89 -43.38 -46.36
CA ILE A 432 6.62 -43.30 -47.63
C ILE A 432 7.16 -44.66 -48.04
N ILE A 433 7.69 -45.45 -47.09
CA ILE A 433 8.09 -46.84 -47.33
C ILE A 433 6.88 -47.64 -47.84
N VAL A 434 5.74 -47.60 -47.14
CA VAL A 434 4.52 -48.32 -47.55
C VAL A 434 4.08 -47.94 -48.97
N TYR A 435 4.05 -46.65 -49.31
CA TYR A 435 3.72 -46.20 -50.67
C TYR A 435 4.69 -46.68 -51.75
N VAL A 436 5.99 -46.78 -51.45
CA VAL A 436 6.96 -47.35 -52.38
C VAL A 436 6.65 -48.82 -52.64
N TYR A 437 6.20 -49.57 -51.63
CA TYR A 437 5.99 -51.02 -51.68
C TYR A 437 4.55 -51.51 -51.90
N GLU A 438 3.57 -50.62 -52.07
CA GLU A 438 2.15 -50.97 -52.30
C GLU A 438 1.87 -51.81 -53.57
N ASP A 439 2.71 -51.70 -54.61
CA ASP A 439 2.46 -52.29 -55.94
C ASP A 439 3.80 -52.67 -56.59
N ASP A 440 4.17 -53.96 -56.55
CA ASP A 440 5.48 -54.51 -57.00
C ASP A 440 5.87 -54.08 -58.42
N ASP A 441 4.91 -54.02 -59.34
CA ASP A 441 5.13 -53.66 -60.75
C ASP A 441 5.34 -52.15 -60.98
N LYS A 442 4.95 -51.29 -60.03
CA LYS A 442 5.07 -49.82 -60.15
C LYS A 442 6.15 -49.21 -59.24
N LYS A 443 6.80 -50.03 -58.41
CA LYS A 443 7.92 -49.63 -57.51
C LYS A 443 8.94 -48.75 -58.23
N ARG A 444 9.41 -49.20 -59.39
CA ARG A 444 10.42 -48.50 -60.21
C ARG A 444 10.04 -47.07 -60.58
N ARG A 445 8.82 -46.88 -61.11
CA ARG A 445 8.33 -45.56 -61.52
C ARG A 445 8.05 -44.65 -60.33
N ARG A 446 7.65 -45.20 -59.17
CA ARG A 446 7.43 -44.42 -57.94
C ARG A 446 8.77 -43.92 -57.38
N VAL A 447 9.78 -44.78 -57.29
CA VAL A 447 11.14 -44.42 -56.83
C VAL A 447 11.81 -43.38 -57.74
N GLU A 448 11.73 -43.54 -59.06
CA GLU A 448 12.26 -42.55 -60.01
C GLU A 448 11.63 -41.16 -59.85
N ARG A 449 10.32 -41.09 -59.58
CA ARG A 449 9.63 -39.81 -59.33
C ARG A 449 10.04 -39.18 -57.99
N LEU A 450 10.24 -39.98 -56.94
CA LEU A 450 10.69 -39.50 -55.63
C LEU A 450 12.11 -38.92 -55.73
N ILE A 451 13.02 -39.60 -56.42
CA ILE A 451 14.41 -39.16 -56.63
C ILE A 451 14.50 -37.88 -57.48
N ARG A 452 13.65 -37.74 -58.51
CA ARG A 452 13.60 -36.50 -59.32
C ARG A 452 13.09 -35.30 -58.53
N ASN A 453 12.11 -35.49 -57.65
CA ASN A 453 11.53 -34.43 -56.83
C ASN A 453 12.36 -34.11 -55.57
N SER A 454 13.30 -34.98 -55.18
CA SER A 454 14.26 -34.75 -54.08
C SER A 454 15.61 -34.21 -54.55
N LYS A 455 15.73 -33.72 -55.79
CA LYS A 455 17.00 -33.24 -56.39
C LYS A 455 17.69 -32.15 -55.54
N ASP A 456 16.91 -31.30 -54.89
CA ASP A 456 17.39 -30.09 -54.22
C ASP A 456 17.79 -30.30 -52.74
N GLU A 457 17.69 -31.52 -52.20
CA GLU A 457 17.99 -31.76 -50.78
C GLU A 457 18.65 -33.12 -50.50
N THR A 458 19.92 -33.09 -50.09
CA THR A 458 20.79 -34.27 -49.97
C THR A 458 20.29 -35.31 -48.97
N ARG A 459 19.72 -34.90 -47.83
CA ARG A 459 19.25 -35.83 -46.79
C ARG A 459 18.00 -36.61 -47.17
N ILE A 460 17.06 -35.99 -47.89
CA ILE A 460 15.88 -36.70 -48.41
C ILE A 460 16.31 -37.68 -49.50
N ARG A 461 17.24 -37.26 -50.36
CA ARG A 461 17.84 -38.14 -51.36
C ARG A 461 18.55 -39.32 -50.69
N GLU A 462 19.31 -39.10 -49.62
CA GLU A 462 19.96 -40.15 -48.83
C GLU A 462 18.94 -41.08 -48.16
N PHE A 463 17.88 -40.56 -47.54
CA PHE A 463 16.81 -41.37 -46.95
C PHE A 463 16.08 -42.23 -47.99
N VAL A 464 15.68 -41.65 -49.13
CA VAL A 464 15.05 -42.37 -50.24
C VAL A 464 16.00 -43.45 -50.80
N LEU A 465 17.30 -43.18 -50.88
CA LEU A 465 18.31 -44.16 -51.30
C LEU A 465 18.54 -45.26 -50.26
N LEU A 466 18.44 -44.95 -48.97
CA LEU A 466 18.62 -45.90 -47.88
C LEU A 466 17.42 -46.86 -47.76
N VAL A 467 16.19 -46.33 -47.88
CA VAL A 467 14.95 -47.12 -47.99
C VAL A 467 14.98 -48.07 -49.18
N VAL A 468 15.54 -47.63 -50.30
CA VAL A 468 15.76 -48.45 -51.49
C VAL A 468 16.81 -49.53 -51.25
N LYS A 469 17.96 -49.20 -50.64
CA LYS A 469 19.07 -50.13 -50.43
C LYS A 469 18.78 -51.22 -49.40
N GLU A 470 18.02 -50.92 -48.36
CA GLU A 470 17.72 -51.89 -47.29
C GLU A 470 16.60 -52.87 -47.66
N ASN A 471 15.78 -52.59 -48.67
CA ASN A 471 14.54 -53.33 -48.94
C ASN A 471 14.36 -53.77 -50.41
N CYS A 472 15.36 -53.60 -51.28
CA CYS A 472 15.35 -54.07 -52.68
C CYS A 472 16.51 -55.06 -52.95
N ASP A 473 16.29 -56.03 -53.84
CA ASP A 473 17.31 -56.99 -54.28
C ASP A 473 18.54 -56.32 -54.94
N ASP A 474 19.72 -56.94 -54.83
CA ASP A 474 21.02 -56.44 -55.33
C ASP A 474 21.04 -55.99 -56.81
N LEU A 475 20.11 -56.51 -57.63
CA LEU A 475 19.93 -56.15 -59.03
C LEU A 475 19.27 -54.78 -59.21
N PHE A 476 18.33 -54.41 -58.33
CA PHE A 476 17.59 -53.14 -58.38
C PHE A 476 18.43 -51.98 -57.81
N GLY A 477 19.31 -52.27 -56.85
CA GLY A 477 20.29 -51.31 -56.32
C GLY A 477 21.25 -50.77 -57.40
N LYS A 478 21.65 -51.64 -58.35
CA LYS A 478 22.53 -51.25 -59.48
C LYS A 478 21.82 -50.36 -60.51
N GLU A 479 20.55 -50.60 -60.80
CA GLU A 479 19.74 -49.76 -61.72
C GLU A 479 19.46 -48.37 -61.12
N ILE A 480 19.30 -48.27 -59.79
CA ILE A 480 19.08 -46.99 -59.12
C ILE A 480 20.36 -46.15 -59.06
N ASP A 481 21.53 -46.77 -58.89
CA ASP A 481 22.82 -46.08 -59.02
C ASP A 481 23.02 -45.46 -60.43
N GLU A 482 22.45 -46.06 -61.48
CA GLU A 482 22.41 -45.47 -62.83
C GLU A 482 21.42 -44.29 -62.95
N ILE A 483 20.23 -44.41 -62.36
CA ILE A 483 19.23 -43.31 -62.31
C ILE A 483 19.81 -42.11 -61.54
N VAL A 484 20.47 -42.34 -60.41
CA VAL A 484 21.12 -41.31 -59.58
C VAL A 484 22.24 -40.60 -60.36
N LYS A 485 23.00 -41.33 -61.19
CA LYS A 485 24.03 -40.76 -62.08
C LYS A 485 23.45 -39.92 -63.22
N ASN A 486 22.27 -40.28 -63.73
CA ASN A 486 21.59 -39.59 -64.83
C ASN A 486 20.75 -38.37 -64.38
N VAL A 487 20.51 -38.22 -63.06
CA VAL A 487 19.71 -37.15 -62.45
C VAL A 487 20.61 -35.98 -61.98
N LYS A 488 21.77 -35.72 -62.62
CA LYS A 488 22.49 -34.45 -62.44
C LYS A 488 21.59 -33.25 -62.80
#